data_AF-A0A6A3A0P8-F1
#
_entry.id   AF-A0A6A3A0P8-F1
#
_cell.length_a   1.000
_cell.length_b   1.000
_cell.length_c   1.000
_cell.angle_alpha   90.00
_cell.angle_beta   90.00
_cell.angle_gamma   90.00
#
_symmetry.space_group_name_H-M   'P 1'
#
loop_
_entity.id
_entity.type
_entity.pdbx_description
1 polymer ?
#
loop_
_entity_poly.entity_id
_entity_poly.type
_entity_poly.pdbx_seq_one_letter_code
_entity_poly.pdbx_strand_id
1 'polypeptide(L)'
;METRNTLHLYKTPAITQSVIFVNTRHKVDWLTDTMRSRDYTVSATHGDMDQNTRDVIMREFRSGSSRVLITTDLLARGIDVQQSSLVINYDLPTQPENYLHRIG
;
A
#
# COMPACT_ATOMS: atom_id res chain seq x y z
N MET A 1 17.91 -31.76 -5.84
CA MET A 1 18.61 -30.54 -6.29
C MET A 1 17.59 -29.42 -6.56
N GLU A 2 16.60 -29.23 -5.67
CA GLU A 2 15.55 -28.18 -5.73
C GLU A 2 15.26 -27.59 -4.33
N THR A 3 16.19 -27.78 -3.39
CA THR A 3 15.89 -27.85 -1.95
C THR A 3 15.84 -26.50 -1.21
N ARG A 4 15.71 -25.31 -1.83
CA ARG A 4 16.04 -24.06 -1.10
C ARG A 4 15.19 -22.80 -1.29
N ASN A 5 14.35 -22.68 -2.32
CA ASN A 5 13.80 -21.36 -2.66
C ASN A 5 12.57 -20.91 -1.85
N THR A 6 11.66 -21.81 -1.48
CA THR A 6 10.34 -21.40 -0.96
C THR A 6 10.27 -21.29 0.57
N LEU A 7 11.02 -22.11 1.33
CA LEU A 7 11.06 -21.99 2.80
C LEU A 7 11.85 -20.77 3.30
N HIS A 8 12.62 -20.12 2.40
CA HIS A 8 13.31 -18.85 2.64
C HIS A 8 12.41 -17.64 2.37
N LEU A 9 11.10 -17.79 2.12
CA LEU A 9 10.10 -16.75 2.44
C LEU A 9 9.98 -16.58 3.97
N TYR A 10 11.12 -16.42 4.63
CA TYR A 10 11.33 -15.53 5.76
C TYR A 10 10.17 -15.46 6.74
N LYS A 11 10.21 -16.36 7.74
CA LYS A 11 10.16 -16.01 9.17
C LYS A 11 9.56 -14.62 9.39
N THR A 12 8.23 -14.53 9.29
CA THR A 12 7.42 -13.31 9.21
C THR A 12 8.23 -12.09 9.64
N PRO A 13 8.89 -11.34 8.73
CA PRO A 13 9.24 -9.97 9.09
C PRO A 13 7.93 -9.42 9.59
N ALA A 14 7.87 -9.01 10.87
CA ALA A 14 6.65 -8.49 11.44
C ALA A 14 6.19 -7.44 10.44
N ILE A 15 5.14 -7.74 9.67
CA ILE A 15 4.71 -6.86 8.59
C ILE A 15 4.20 -5.67 9.36
N THR A 16 5.07 -4.67 9.52
CA THR A 16 4.77 -3.53 10.35
C THR A 16 3.70 -2.76 9.64
N GLN A 17 3.88 -2.60 8.32
CA GLN A 17 3.02 -1.85 7.43
C GLN A 17 3.03 -2.40 6.00
N SER A 18 1.90 -2.29 5.31
CA SER A 18 1.75 -2.67 3.91
C SER A 18 1.09 -1.57 3.07
N VAL A 19 1.44 -1.54 1.79
CA VAL A 19 0.82 -0.68 0.78
C VAL A 19 0.06 -1.55 -0.23
N ILE A 20 -1.19 -1.20 -0.52
CA ILE A 20 -2.06 -1.89 -1.47
C ILE A 20 -2.41 -0.93 -2.61
N PHE A 21 -2.05 -1.32 -3.83
CA PHE A 21 -2.40 -0.59 -5.04
C PHE A 21 -3.66 -1.14 -5.69
N VAL A 22 -4.59 -0.24 -5.98
CA VAL A 22 -5.81 -0.49 -6.75
C VAL A 22 -5.88 0.47 -7.94
N ASN A 23 -6.70 0.20 -8.95
CA ASN A 23 -6.72 1.04 -10.15
C ASN A 23 -7.73 2.20 -10.09
N THR A 24 -8.69 2.18 -9.16
CA THR A 24 -9.78 3.17 -9.14
C THR A 24 -10.07 3.67 -7.73
N ARG A 25 -10.47 4.95 -7.64
CA ARG A 25 -10.94 5.57 -6.40
C ARG A 25 -12.09 4.79 -5.75
N HIS A 26 -13.08 4.38 -6.54
CA HIS A 26 -14.20 3.58 -6.01
C HIS A 26 -13.71 2.31 -5.32
N LYS A 27 -12.65 1.68 -5.83
CA LYS A 27 -12.08 0.49 -5.20
C LYS A 27 -11.24 0.82 -3.97
N VAL A 28 -10.60 1.98 -3.92
CA VAL A 28 -9.97 2.49 -2.68
C VAL A 28 -11.00 2.59 -1.57
N ASP A 29 -12.12 3.28 -1.83
CA ASP A 29 -13.17 3.48 -0.84
C ASP A 29 -13.77 2.13 -0.40
N TRP A 30 -14.16 1.29 -1.37
CA TRP A 30 -14.74 -0.03 -1.09
C TRP A 30 -13.81 -0.94 -0.28
N LEU A 31 -12.52 -1.01 -0.65
CA LEU A 31 -11.56 -1.88 0.04
C LEU A 31 -11.26 -1.35 1.45
N THR A 32 -11.23 -0.03 1.61
CA THR A 32 -11.04 0.63 2.91
C THR A 32 -12.16 0.26 3.87
N ASP A 33 -13.42 0.40 3.45
CA ASP A 33 -14.58 0.04 4.27
C ASP A 33 -14.60 -1.47 4.59
N THR A 34 -14.29 -2.29 3.58
CA THR A 34 -14.23 -3.76 3.69
C THR A 34 -13.16 -4.24 4.67
N MET A 35 -12.03 -3.54 4.76
CA MET A 35 -10.96 -3.87 5.71
C MET A 35 -11.25 -3.29 7.10
N ARG A 36 -11.77 -2.07 7.19
CA ARG A 36 -12.19 -1.47 8.47
C ARG A 36 -13.30 -2.26 9.15
N SER A 37 -14.23 -2.84 8.39
CA SER A 37 -15.28 -3.72 8.92
C SER A 37 -14.74 -5.04 9.51
N ARG A 38 -13.44 -5.31 9.34
CA ARG A 38 -12.72 -6.45 9.91
C ARG A 38 -11.65 -6.02 10.91
N ASP A 39 -11.80 -4.81 11.47
CA ASP A 39 -10.95 -4.23 12.51
C ASP A 39 -9.48 -3.97 12.11
N TYR A 40 -9.21 -3.85 10.79
CA TYR A 40 -7.91 -3.39 10.33
C TYR A 40 -7.79 -1.86 10.41
N THR A 41 -6.64 -1.35 10.85
CA THR A 41 -6.33 0.08 10.79
C THR A 41 -5.82 0.45 9.39
N VAL A 42 -6.65 1.20 8.66
CA VAL A 42 -6.44 1.48 7.23
C VAL A 42 -6.47 2.98 6.96
N SER A 43 -5.42 3.45 6.29
CA SER A 43 -5.32 4.75 5.65
C SER A 43 -5.55 4.59 4.15
N ALA A 44 -6.15 5.59 3.51
CA ALA A 44 -6.55 5.51 2.11
C ALA A 44 -6.31 6.85 1.41
N THR A 45 -5.71 6.84 0.23
CA THR A 45 -5.46 8.06 -0.54
C THR A 45 -5.67 7.82 -2.04
N HIS A 46 -6.03 8.87 -2.79
CA HIS A 46 -6.22 8.79 -4.24
C HIS A 46 -5.95 10.12 -4.93
N GLY A 47 -5.85 10.09 -6.26
CA GLY A 47 -5.50 11.22 -7.16
C GLY A 47 -6.37 12.49 -7.06
N ASP A 48 -7.60 12.39 -6.56
CA ASP A 48 -8.49 13.55 -6.40
C ASP A 48 -8.38 14.28 -5.04
N MET A 49 -7.66 13.73 -4.05
CA MET A 49 -7.52 14.40 -2.74
C MET A 49 -6.57 15.60 -2.83
N ASP A 50 -6.85 16.66 -2.05
CA ASP A 50 -5.91 17.78 -1.93
C ASP A 50 -4.64 17.38 -1.18
N GLN A 51 -3.56 18.13 -1.39
CA GLN A 51 -2.26 17.79 -0.83
C GLN A 51 -2.25 17.78 0.71
N ASN A 52 -2.98 18.70 1.37
CA ASN A 52 -2.99 18.77 2.83
C ASN A 52 -3.64 17.52 3.42
N THR A 53 -4.76 17.08 2.83
CA THR A 53 -5.44 15.83 3.23
C THR A 53 -4.50 14.63 3.06
N ARG A 54 -3.81 14.55 1.93
CA ARG A 54 -2.82 13.48 1.69
C ARG A 54 -1.70 13.49 2.72
N ASP A 55 -1.17 14.66 3.07
CA ASP A 55 -0.06 14.79 4.01
C ASP A 55 -0.45 14.32 5.42
N VAL A 56 -1.69 14.57 5.84
CA VAL A 56 -2.25 14.05 7.09
C VAL A 56 -2.32 12.52 7.06
N ILE A 57 -2.94 11.95 6.03
CA ILE A 57 -3.09 10.49 5.87
C ILE A 57 -1.72 9.80 5.82
N MET A 58 -0.76 10.39 5.13
CA MET A 58 0.61 9.88 5.06
C MET A 58 1.36 10.01 6.39
N ARG A 59 1.06 11.03 7.20
CA ARG A 59 1.59 11.13 8.57
C ARG A 59 1.02 10.03 9.47
N GLU A 60 -0.29 9.78 9.40
CA GLU A 60 -0.93 8.69 10.12
C GLU A 60 -0.34 7.33 9.75
N PHE A 61 -0.16 7.08 8.45
CA PHE A 61 0.53 5.88 7.97
C PHE A 61 1.95 5.82 8.51
N ARG A 62 2.81 6.81 8.26
CA ARG A 62 4.22 6.78 8.75
C ARG A 62 4.38 6.65 10.26
N SER A 63 3.42 7.13 11.04
CA SER A 63 3.44 6.98 12.51
C SER A 63 3.15 5.55 12.99
N GLY A 64 2.66 4.68 12.12
CA GLY A 64 2.19 3.33 12.46
C GLY A 64 0.74 3.30 12.98
N SER A 65 0.04 4.45 13.02
CA SER A 65 -1.37 4.52 13.44
C SER A 65 -2.27 3.66 12.55
N SER A 66 -1.96 3.61 11.25
CA SER A 66 -2.53 2.64 10.31
C SER A 66 -1.46 1.66 9.83
N ARG A 67 -1.78 0.37 9.82
CA ARG A 67 -0.87 -0.67 9.31
C ARG A 67 -1.01 -0.88 7.80
N VAL A 68 -2.09 -0.41 7.19
CA VAL A 68 -2.35 -0.57 5.74
C VAL A 68 -2.59 0.79 5.11
N LEU A 69 -1.93 1.03 3.97
CA LEU A 69 -2.22 2.15 3.07
C LEU A 69 -2.81 1.61 1.77
N ILE A 70 -4.02 2.04 1.41
CA ILE A 70 -4.62 1.73 0.10
C ILE A 70 -4.51 2.97 -0.79
N THR A 71 -4.03 2.82 -2.02
CA THR A 71 -3.90 3.95 -2.95
C THR A 71 -4.08 3.58 -4.42
N THR A 72 -4.45 4.55 -5.25
CA THR A 72 -4.38 4.42 -6.72
C THR A 72 -2.98 4.60 -7.26
N ASP A 73 -2.21 5.47 -6.61
CA ASP A 73 -0.91 5.93 -7.07
C ASP A 73 -0.02 6.24 -5.87
N LEU A 74 1.27 5.94 -5.97
CA LEU A 74 2.26 6.67 -5.18
C LEU A 74 2.50 7.96 -5.96
N LEU A 75 2.28 9.10 -5.33
CA LEU A 75 2.85 10.35 -5.82
C LEU A 75 4.37 10.17 -5.77
N ALA A 76 4.89 9.69 -6.89
CA ALA A 76 6.27 9.35 -7.11
C ALA A 76 7.14 10.53 -6.71
N ARG A 77 8.20 10.23 -5.96
CA ARG A 77 9.32 11.10 -5.52
C ARG A 77 9.32 11.62 -4.09
N GLY A 78 8.23 11.51 -3.32
CA GLY A 78 8.18 12.09 -1.97
C GLY A 78 7.97 11.12 -0.81
N ILE A 79 7.46 9.92 -1.08
CA ILE A 79 7.14 8.97 -0.03
C ILE A 79 8.27 7.95 0.00
N ASP A 80 9.09 8.07 1.03
CA ASP A 80 10.05 7.07 1.41
C ASP A 80 9.29 5.84 1.97
N VAL A 81 8.71 5.04 1.06
CA VAL A 81 8.02 3.78 1.35
C VAL A 81 9.03 2.72 1.84
N GLN A 82 10.32 3.08 1.99
CA GLN A 82 11.40 2.23 2.50
C GLN A 82 11.10 1.57 3.85
N GLN A 83 10.12 2.04 4.62
CA GLN A 83 9.68 1.39 5.87
C GLN A 83 8.54 0.38 5.70
N SER A 84 7.86 0.32 4.56
CA SER A 84 6.80 -0.67 4.34
C SER A 84 7.43 -2.04 4.11
N SER A 85 6.93 -3.05 4.82
CA SER A 85 7.47 -4.41 4.74
C SER A 85 6.89 -5.20 3.56
N LEU A 86 5.82 -4.70 2.94
CA LEU A 86 5.08 -5.40 1.89
C LEU A 86 4.34 -4.44 0.97
N VAL A 87 4.52 -4.62 -0.33
CA VAL A 87 3.75 -3.97 -1.39
C VAL A 87 2.86 -5.00 -2.08
N ILE A 88 1.57 -4.70 -2.22
CA ILE A 88 0.56 -5.56 -2.85
C ILE A 88 -0.06 -4.82 -4.04
N ASN A 89 0.11 -5.38 -5.25
CA ASN A 89 -0.67 -4.96 -6.41
C ASN A 89 -1.99 -5.73 -6.43
N TYR A 90 -3.05 -5.15 -5.84
CA TYR A 90 -4.38 -5.78 -5.82
C TYR A 90 -4.99 -5.79 -7.21
N ASP A 91 -4.89 -4.66 -7.91
CA ASP A 91 -5.15 -4.61 -9.34
C ASP A 91 -3.82 -4.56 -10.10
N LEU A 92 -3.71 -5.40 -11.14
CA LEU A 92 -2.60 -5.26 -12.08
C LEU A 92 -2.72 -3.89 -12.78
N PRO A 93 -1.63 -3.12 -12.86
CA PRO A 93 -1.62 -1.88 -13.59
C PRO A 93 -1.90 -2.14 -15.06
N THR A 94 -2.72 -1.29 -15.67
CA THR A 94 -3.08 -1.38 -17.09
C THR A 94 -1.93 -0.98 -18.02
N GLN A 95 -0.94 -0.24 -17.49
CA GLN A 95 0.25 0.20 -18.21
C GLN A 95 1.52 -0.31 -17.50
N PRO A 96 2.50 -0.89 -18.22
CA PRO A 96 3.73 -1.43 -17.62
C PRO A 96 4.55 -0.41 -16.83
N GLU A 97 4.55 0.86 -17.24
CA GLU A 97 5.24 1.95 -16.54
C GLU A 97 4.72 2.15 -15.10
N ASN A 98 3.41 2.00 -14.90
CA ASN A 98 2.79 2.10 -13.58
C ASN A 98 3.16 0.91 -12.68
N TYR A 99 3.49 -0.24 -13.25
CA TYR A 99 4.01 -1.37 -12.47
C TYR A 99 5.34 -1.01 -11.82
N LEU A 100 6.28 -0.46 -12.60
CA LEU A 100 7.60 -0.06 -12.12
C LEU A 100 7.48 1.04 -11.03
N HIS A 101 6.56 1.98 -11.19
CA HIS A 101 6.28 3.00 -10.17
C HIS A 101 5.65 2.45 -8.88
N ARG A 102 4.97 1.30 -8.94
CA ARG A 102 4.33 0.70 -7.77
C ARG A 102 5.29 -0.17 -6.95
N ILE A 103 6.30 -0.75 -7.59
CA ILE A 103 7.26 -1.66 -6.95
C ILE A 103 8.60 -1.01 -6.56
N GLY A 104 8.87 0.21 -7.05
CA GLY A 104 10.07 1.00 -6.75
C GLY A 104 9.79 2.10 -5.73
#